data_AF-A0A8S4QI05-F1
#
_entry.id   AF-A0A8S4QI05-F1
#
_cell.length_a   1.000
_cell.length_b   1.000
_cell.length_c   1.000
_cell.angle_alpha   90.00
_cell.angle_beta   90.00
_cell.angle_gamma   90.00
#
_symmetry.space_group_name_H-M   'P 1'
#
loop_
_entity.id
_entity.type
_entity.pdbx_description
1 polymer ?
#
loop_
_entity_poly.entity_id
_entity_poly.type
_entity_poly.pdbx_seq_one_letter_code
_entity_poly.pdbx_strand_id
1 'polypeptide(L)'
;MLALMYVKYYFGFHSLVLYSFSFCFLQALSQEEVTDLLHAAPFQNILPRPYTAEGEKPETKQKRLEAKYSALQIVQNVEKYGTAK
;
A
#
# COMPACT_ATOMS: atom_id res chain seq x y z
N MET A 1 -22.89 34.11 -30.58
CA MET A 1 -21.96 32.98 -30.86
C MET A 1 -20.70 33.02 -29.99
N LEU A 2 -19.96 34.13 -29.96
CA LEU A 2 -18.72 34.29 -29.15
C LEU A 2 -18.90 34.06 -27.63
N ALA A 3 -19.97 34.57 -27.01
CA ALA A 3 -20.21 34.38 -25.57
C ALA A 3 -20.45 32.90 -25.20
N LEU A 4 -21.17 32.14 -26.03
CA LEU A 4 -21.36 30.70 -25.83
C LEU A 4 -20.06 29.92 -25.99
N MET A 5 -19.19 30.36 -26.91
CA MET A 5 -17.85 29.80 -27.08
C MET A 5 -16.97 30.05 -25.85
N TYR A 6 -17.02 31.25 -25.29
CA TYR A 6 -16.26 31.63 -24.10
C TYR A 6 -16.71 30.85 -22.87
N VAL A 7 -18.03 30.70 -22.65
CA VAL A 7 -18.58 29.90 -21.54
C VAL A 7 -18.20 28.43 -21.68
N LYS A 8 -18.27 27.84 -22.88
CA LYS A 8 -17.81 26.46 -23.15
C LYS A 8 -16.31 26.30 -22.92
N TYR A 9 -15.50 27.27 -23.33
CA TYR A 9 -14.05 27.24 -23.14
C TYR A 9 -13.68 27.33 -21.66
N TYR A 10 -14.31 28.24 -20.92
CA TYR A 10 -14.06 28.43 -19.49
C TYR A 10 -14.51 27.22 -18.67
N PHE A 11 -15.70 26.68 -18.97
CA PHE A 11 -16.20 25.45 -18.36
C PHE A 11 -15.33 24.24 -18.70
N GLY A 12 -14.89 24.11 -19.96
CA GLY A 12 -13.98 23.06 -20.40
C GLY A 12 -12.61 23.14 -19.74
N PHE A 13 -12.03 24.34 -19.65
CA PHE A 13 -10.75 24.57 -18.98
C PHE A 13 -10.83 24.28 -17.48
N HIS A 14 -11.88 24.77 -16.80
CA HIS A 14 -12.11 24.50 -15.38
C HIS A 14 -12.29 23.01 -15.10
N SER A 15 -13.11 22.33 -15.92
CA SER A 15 -13.33 20.89 -15.82
C SER A 15 -12.02 20.11 -15.99
N LEU A 16 -11.20 20.46 -16.99
CA LEU A 16 -9.93 19.78 -17.26
C LEU A 16 -8.92 19.96 -16.13
N VAL A 17 -8.81 21.16 -15.54
CA VAL A 17 -7.95 21.40 -14.37
C VAL A 17 -8.42 20.59 -13.15
N LEU A 18 -9.72 20.53 -12.89
CA LEU A 18 -10.27 19.75 -11.77
C LEU A 18 -10.03 18.25 -11.95
N TYR A 19 -10.20 17.72 -13.16
CA TYR A 19 -9.91 16.32 -13.45
C TYR A 19 -8.43 15.99 -13.25
N SER A 20 -7.53 16.82 -13.79
CA SER A 20 -6.09 16.63 -13.63
C SER A 20 -5.65 16.71 -12.16
N PHE A 21 -6.19 17.65 -11.39
CA PHE A 21 -5.90 17.78 -9.96
C PHE A 21 -6.38 16.56 -9.17
N SER A 22 -7.62 16.13 -9.41
CA SER A 22 -8.19 14.96 -8.73
C SER A 22 -7.41 13.69 -9.06
N PHE A 23 -6.99 13.51 -10.31
CA PHE A 23 -6.16 12.38 -10.72
C PHE A 23 -4.79 12.39 -10.02
N CYS A 24 -4.10 13.53 -10.04
CA CYS A 24 -2.81 13.67 -9.36
C CYS A 24 -2.90 13.42 -7.85
N PHE A 25 -3.94 13.96 -7.21
CA PHE A 25 -4.18 13.75 -5.78
C PHE A 25 -4.43 12.28 -5.45
N LEU A 26 -5.24 11.58 -6.24
CA LEU A 26 -5.49 10.15 -6.08
C LEU A 26 -4.21 9.32 -6.26
N GLN A 27 -3.35 9.67 -7.22
CA GLN A 27 -2.07 8.99 -7.40
C GLN A 27 -1.16 9.18 -6.18
N ALA A 28 -1.08 10.40 -5.65
CA ALA A 28 -0.28 10.71 -4.47
C ALA A 28 -0.75 9.92 -3.23
N LEU A 29 -2.06 9.90 -2.99
CA LEU A 29 -2.66 9.16 -1.87
C LEU A 29 -2.42 7.65 -1.99
N SER A 30 -2.55 7.08 -3.19
CA SER A 30 -2.28 5.64 -3.38
C SER A 30 -0.81 5.26 -3.10
N GLN A 31 0.13 6.16 -3.39
CA GLN A 31 1.55 5.91 -3.12
C GLN A 31 1.86 6.01 -1.63
N GLU A 32 1.25 6.96 -0.93
CA GLU A 32 1.32 7.05 0.52
C GLU A 32 0.78 5.77 1.18
N GLU A 33 -0.44 5.35 0.83
CA GLU A 33 -1.06 4.15 1.42
C GLU A 33 -0.23 2.89 1.17
N VAL A 34 0.31 2.71 -0.04
CA VAL A 34 1.19 1.57 -0.33
C VAL A 34 2.48 1.65 0.48
N THR A 35 3.03 2.85 0.67
CA THR A 35 4.22 3.05 1.49
C THR A 35 3.94 2.70 2.95
N ASP A 36 2.82 3.13 3.51
CA ASP A 36 2.41 2.81 4.87
C ASP A 36 2.20 1.30 5.06
N LEU A 37 1.51 0.66 4.11
CA LEU A 37 1.31 -0.79 4.12
C LEU A 37 2.63 -1.56 4.02
N LEU A 38 3.58 -1.09 3.22
CA LEU A 38 4.89 -1.72 3.10
C LEU A 38 5.68 -1.66 4.41
N HIS A 39 5.61 -0.53 5.12
CA HIS A 39 6.23 -0.38 6.44
C HIS A 39 5.51 -1.19 7.53
N ALA A 40 4.20 -1.39 7.41
CA ALA A 40 3.40 -2.20 8.34
C ALA A 40 3.56 -3.72 8.13
N ALA A 41 3.87 -4.16 6.90
CA ALA A 41 3.91 -5.57 6.49
C ALA A 41 4.73 -6.51 7.41
N PRO A 42 5.93 -6.13 7.91
CA PRO A 42 6.73 -7.01 8.79
C PRO A 42 6.03 -7.36 10.11
N PHE A 43 5.20 -6.46 10.62
CA PHE A 43 4.50 -6.63 11.90
C PHE A 43 3.23 -7.47 11.77
N GLN A 44 2.71 -7.63 10.55
CA GLN A 44 1.48 -8.35 10.23
C GLN A 44 1.72 -9.73 9.61
N ASN A 45 2.97 -10.22 9.63
CA ASN A 45 3.37 -11.48 8.97
C ASN A 45 3.18 -11.47 7.44
N ILE A 46 3.23 -10.30 6.80
CA ILE A 46 3.20 -10.18 5.34
C ILE A 46 4.65 -10.13 4.86
N LEU A 47 5.16 -11.28 4.41
CA LEU A 47 6.54 -11.44 3.96
C LEU A 47 6.60 -11.65 2.45
N PRO A 48 7.58 -11.03 1.75
CA PRO A 48 7.77 -11.27 0.33
C PRO A 48 8.19 -12.72 0.08
N ARG A 49 7.82 -13.24 -1.10
CA ARG A 49 8.14 -14.62 -1.49
C ARG A 49 9.67 -14.80 -1.56
N PRO A 50 10.25 -15.77 -0.83
CA PRO A 50 11.69 -15.99 -0.87
C PRO A 50 12.14 -16.61 -2.20
N TYR A 51 13.34 -16.25 -2.63
CA TYR A 51 13.99 -16.92 -3.76
C TYR A 51 14.19 -18.41 -3.46
N THR A 52 13.81 -19.27 -4.39
CA THR A 52 13.89 -20.73 -4.27
C THR A 52 14.84 -21.24 -5.35
N ALA A 53 15.94 -21.89 -4.94
CA ALA A 53 16.89 -22.49 -5.88
C ALA A 53 16.35 -23.84 -6.38
N GLU A 54 16.93 -24.35 -7.47
CA GLU A 54 16.52 -25.64 -8.05
C GLU A 54 16.73 -26.77 -7.03
N GLY A 55 15.67 -27.54 -6.74
CA GLY A 55 15.68 -28.62 -5.75
C GLY A 55 15.20 -28.24 -4.34
N GLU A 56 14.92 -26.97 -4.06
CA GLU A 56 14.35 -26.54 -2.77
C GLU A 56 12.82 -26.43 -2.81
N LYS A 57 12.16 -26.76 -1.70
CA LYS A 57 10.71 -26.58 -1.55
C LYS A 57 10.40 -25.14 -1.08
N PRO A 58 9.65 -24.34 -1.85
CA PRO A 58 9.36 -22.94 -1.51
C PRO A 58 8.62 -22.80 -0.17
N GLU A 59 7.78 -23.79 0.19
CA GLU A 59 7.04 -23.81 1.45
C GLU A 59 7.96 -23.89 2.67
N THR A 60 9.09 -24.59 2.55
CA THR A 60 10.05 -24.74 3.65
C THR A 60 10.82 -23.45 3.89
N LYS A 61 11.17 -22.73 2.81
CA LYS A 61 11.79 -21.40 2.90
C LYS A 61 10.83 -20.36 3.46
N GLN A 62 9.57 -20.39 3.03
CA GLN A 62 8.53 -19.52 3.55
C GLN A 62 8.38 -19.69 5.08
N LYS A 63 8.24 -20.93 5.56
CA LYS A 63 8.14 -21.22 7.01
C LYS A 63 9.39 -20.80 7.79
N ARG A 64 10.58 -20.97 7.22
CA ARG A 64 11.84 -20.50 7.85
C ARG A 64 11.87 -18.98 7.96
N LEU A 65 11.36 -18.26 6.95
CA LEU A 65 11.30 -16.81 6.95
C LEU A 65 10.29 -16.28 7.97
N GLU A 66 9.11 -16.92 8.06
CA GLU A 66 8.10 -16.65 9.09
C GLU A 66 8.65 -16.87 10.50
N ALA A 67 9.36 -17.98 10.73
CA ALA A 67 9.99 -18.26 12.01
C ALA A 67 11.04 -17.20 12.37
N LYS A 68 11.86 -16.75 11.40
CA LYS A 68 12.89 -15.72 11.60
C LYS A 68 12.30 -14.38 12.05
N TYR A 69 11.15 -13.99 11.51
CA TYR A 69 10.50 -12.70 11.82
C TYR A 69 9.33 -12.82 12.81
N SER A 70 9.10 -14.00 13.38
CA SER A 70 8.03 -14.25 14.37
C SER A 70 8.06 -13.26 15.54
N ALA A 71 9.25 -12.87 16.00
CA ALA A 71 9.42 -11.91 17.10
C ALA A 71 8.92 -10.49 16.77
N LEU A 72 8.71 -10.14 15.49
CA LEU A 72 8.20 -8.83 15.08
C LEU A 72 6.67 -8.76 15.06
N GLN A 73 5.97 -9.89 15.20
CA GLN A 73 4.53 -9.94 15.06
C GLN A 73 3.83 -9.27 16.26
N ILE A 74 3.25 -8.09 16.03
CA ILE A 74 2.71 -7.25 17.09
C ILE A 74 1.57 -7.94 17.82
N VAL A 75 0.62 -8.55 17.08
CA VAL A 75 -0.56 -9.20 17.68
C VAL A 75 -0.14 -10.32 18.63
N GLN A 76 0.72 -11.25 18.19
CA GLN A 76 1.18 -12.35 19.02
C GLN A 76 1.96 -11.88 20.25
N ASN A 77 2.78 -10.84 20.10
CA ASN A 77 3.54 -10.27 21.21
C ASN A 77 2.62 -9.58 22.23
N VAL A 78 1.62 -8.83 21.77
CA VAL A 78 0.63 -8.16 22.64
C VAL A 78 -0.25 -9.20 23.34
N GLU A 79 -0.67 -10.27 22.66
CA GLU A 79 -1.40 -11.36 23.30
C GLU A 79 -0.57 -12.07 24.38
N LYS A 80 0.74 -12.26 24.13
CA LYS A 80 1.61 -13.01 25.04
C LYS A 80 2.10 -12.21 26.25
N TYR A 81 2.43 -10.94 26.05
CA TYR A 81 3.06 -10.10 27.08
C TYR A 81 2.23 -8.87 27.45
N GLY A 82 1.17 -8.58 26.71
CA GLY A 82 0.29 -7.46 27.00
C GLY A 82 -0.54 -7.70 28.25
N THR A 83 -0.84 -6.61 28.95
CA THR A 83 -1.78 -6.61 30.06
C THR A 83 -3.18 -6.30 29.54
N ALA A 84 -4.18 -7.08 29.92
CA ALA A 84 -5.56 -6.65 29.78
C ALA A 84 -5.76 -5.38 30.62
N LYS A 85 -6.23 -4.31 29.98
CA LYS A 85 -6.83 -3.18 30.71
C LYS A 85 -8.26 -3.49 31.03
#